data_AF-A0A7X9HUJ8-F1
#
_entry.id   AF-A0A7X9HUJ8-F1
#
_cell.length_a   1.000
_cell.length_b   1.000
_cell.length_c   1.000
_cell.angle_alpha   90.00
_cell.angle_beta   90.00
_cell.angle_gamma   90.00
#
_symmetry.space_group_name_H-M   'P 1'
#
loop_
_entity.id
_entity.type
_entity.pdbx_description
1 polymer ?
#
loop_
_entity_poly.entity_id
_entity_poly.type
_entity_poly.pdbx_seq_one_letter_code
_entity_poly.pdbx_strand_id
1 'polypeptide(L)' 'MIIKKFRETMTHKERVVKDTLEIMMDGYGYHFAPAHAIQDNTTVENVIAMYQSVYDYGFYR' A
#
# COMPACT_ATOMS: atom_id res chain seq x y z
N MET A 1 18.67 7.50 1.10
CA MET A 1 18.84 7.16 -0.32
C MET A 1 18.48 5.70 -0.51
N ILE A 2 17.18 5.39 -0.63
CA ILE A 2 16.71 4.02 -0.87
C ILE A 2 16.66 3.83 -2.39
N ILE A 3 17.35 2.81 -2.86
CA ILE A 3 17.44 2.40 -4.25
C ILE A 3 16.03 2.10 -4.75
N LYS A 4 15.43 2.99 -5.56
CA LYS A 4 14.25 2.64 -6.36
C LYS A 4 14.69 1.58 -7.38
N LYS A 5 14.53 0.32 -7.02
CA LYS A 5 14.69 -0.80 -7.93
C LYS A 5 13.65 -0.63 -9.03
N PHE A 6 14.09 -0.37 -10.27
CA PHE A 6 13.20 -0.32 -11.43
C PHE A 6 12.49 -1.67 -11.54
N ARG A 7 11.19 -1.66 -11.29
CA ARG A 7 10.34 -2.84 -11.36
C ARG A 7 9.32 -2.57 -12.47
N GLU A 8 9.38 -3.37 -13.52
CA GLU A 8 8.66 -3.09 -14.78
C GLU A 8 7.15 -3.30 -14.66
N THR A 9 6.68 -4.06 -13.67
CA THR A 9 5.25 -4.36 -13.50
C THR A 9 4.82 -4.30 -12.03
N MET A 10 3.64 -3.71 -11.82
CA MET A 10 2.95 -3.65 -10.53
C MET A 10 2.33 -5.01 -10.20
N THR A 11 2.56 -5.49 -8.98
CA THR A 11 1.96 -6.71 -8.46
C THR A 11 0.50 -6.54 -8.12
N HIS A 12 -0.22 -7.66 -8.01
CA HIS A 12 -1.59 -7.68 -7.52
C HIS A 12 -1.74 -7.01 -6.14
N LYS A 13 -0.78 -7.21 -5.24
CA LYS A 13 -0.81 -6.68 -3.86
C LYS A 13 -0.71 -5.15 -3.83
N GLU A 14 0.21 -4.60 -4.61
CA GLU A 14 0.39 -3.15 -4.76
C GLU A 14 -0.85 -2.51 -5.40
N ARG A 15 -1.45 -3.17 -6.40
CA ARG A 15 -2.67 -2.71 -7.06
C ARG A 15 -3.83 -2.56 -6.07
N VAL A 16 -4.08 -3.57 -5.23
CA VAL A 16 -5.16 -3.52 -4.24
C VAL A 16 -5.01 -2.31 -3.31
N VAL A 17 -3.78 -2.02 -2.85
CA VAL A 17 -3.53 -0.86 -1.99
C VAL A 17 -3.74 0.44 -2.77
N LYS A 18 -3.21 0.55 -4.00
CA LYS A 18 -3.36 1.74 -4.83
C LYS A 18 -4.83 2.06 -5.11
N ASP A 19 -5.61 1.06 -5.52
CA ASP A 19 -7.04 1.21 -5.80
C ASP A 19 -7.80 1.66 -4.53
N THR A 20 -7.42 1.12 -3.36
CA THR A 20 -7.99 1.54 -2.07
C THR A 20 -7.67 3.01 -1.76
N LEU A 21 -6.43 3.44 -1.95
CA LEU A 21 -6.01 4.82 -1.70
C LEU A 21 -6.74 5.79 -2.65
N GLU A 22 -6.88 5.44 -3.93
CA GLU A 22 -7.60 6.25 -4.92
C GLU A 22 -9.06 6.51 -4.54
N ILE A 23 -9.71 5.52 -3.91
CA ILE A 23 -11.10 5.66 -3.45
C ILE A 23 -11.16 6.41 -2.12
N MET A 24 -10.34 6.00 -1.14
CA MET A 24 -10.52 6.41 0.26
C MET A 24 -9.87 7.75 0.60
N MET A 25 -8.88 8.19 -0.18
CA MET A 25 -8.21 9.47 0.04
C MET A 25 -8.97 10.67 -0.56
N ASP A 26 -10.04 10.46 -1.32
CA ASP A 26 -10.88 11.56 -1.80
C ASP A 26 -11.45 12.35 -0.62
N GLY A 27 -11.25 13.66 -0.60
CA GLY A 27 -11.71 14.53 0.50
C GLY A 27 -10.78 14.71 1.71
N TYR A 28 -9.53 14.23 1.66
CA TYR A 28 -8.51 14.35 2.72
C TYR A 28 -8.81 13.61 4.03
N GLY A 29 -7.82 13.55 4.93
CA GLY A 29 -7.99 13.04 6.31
C GLY A 29 -8.04 11.52 6.45
N TYR A 30 -7.74 10.77 5.39
CA TYR A 30 -7.76 9.31 5.43
C TYR A 30 -6.54 8.75 6.18
N HIS A 31 -6.80 7.87 7.16
CA HIS A 31 -5.78 7.13 7.89
C HIS A 31 -5.77 5.68 7.43
N PHE A 32 -4.76 5.31 6.64
CA PHE A 32 -4.65 3.95 6.12
C PHE A 32 -4.34 2.95 7.23
N ALA A 33 -5.19 1.93 7.37
CA ALA A 33 -4.99 0.79 8.25
C ALA A 33 -5.72 -0.45 7.69
N PRO A 34 -5.29 -1.66 8.05
CA PRO A 34 -6.07 -2.87 7.81
C PRO A 34 -7.48 -2.78 8.42
N ALA A 35 -8.51 -3.28 7.70
CA ALA A 35 -9.89 -3.28 8.19
C ALA A 35 -10.09 -4.18 9.44
N HIS A 36 -9.23 -5.20 9.57
CA HIS A 36 -9.14 -6.11 10.72
C HIS A 36 -7.68 -6.34 11.09
N ALA A 37 -7.41 -7.16 12.10
CA ALA A 37 -6.04 -7.53 12.45
C ALA A 37 -5.32 -8.28 11.30
N ILE A 38 -4.00 -8.12 11.21
CA ILE A 38 -3.16 -8.96 10.35
C ILE A 38 -3.26 -10.41 10.83
N GLN A 39 -3.52 -11.32 9.89
CA GLN A 39 -3.71 -12.74 10.20
C GLN A 39 -2.38 -13.47 10.31
N ASP A 40 -2.37 -14.57 11.05
CA ASP A 40 -1.22 -15.47 11.25
C ASP A 40 -0.69 -16.08 9.94
N ASN A 41 -1.57 -16.32 8.98
CA ASN A 41 -1.23 -16.83 7.66
C ASN A 41 -0.78 -15.74 6.65
N THR A 42 -0.73 -14.47 7.06
CA THR A 42 -0.27 -13.38 6.18
C THR A 42 1.25 -13.42 6.08
N THR A 43 1.78 -13.63 4.87
CA THR A 43 3.23 -13.65 4.69
C THR A 43 3.84 -12.26 4.97
N VAL A 44 5.08 -12.25 5.46
CA VAL A 44 5.81 -11.01 5.79
C VAL A 44 5.94 -10.11 4.55
N GLU A 45 6.14 -10.68 3.37
CA GLU A 45 6.26 -9.94 2.11
C GLU A 45 4.96 -9.22 1.74
N ASN A 46 3.79 -9.78 2.09
CA ASN A 46 2.52 -9.11 1.88
C ASN A 46 2.41 -7.86 2.75
N VAL A 47 2.77 -7.98 4.03
CA VAL A 47 2.73 -6.86 4.98
C VAL A 47 3.68 -5.76 4.54
N ILE A 48 4.91 -6.12 4.16
CA ILE A 48 5.91 -5.16 3.66
C ILE A 48 5.43 -4.50 2.37
N ALA A 49 4.93 -5.28 1.40
CA ALA A 49 4.43 -4.73 0.14
C ALA A 49 3.25 -3.77 0.37
N MET A 50 2.36 -4.09 1.32
CA MET A 50 1.24 -3.24 1.67
C MET A 50 1.70 -1.87 2.19
N TYR A 51 2.53 -1.85 3.24
CA TYR A 51 2.99 -0.58 3.82
C TYR A 51 3.94 0.19 2.90
N GLN A 52 4.76 -0.52 2.11
CA GLN A 52 5.60 0.14 1.10
C GLN A 52 4.75 0.83 0.03
N SER A 53 3.64 0.22 -0.40
CA SER A 53 2.72 0.83 -1.37
C SER A 53 2.07 2.11 -0.82
N VAL A 54 1.69 2.12 0.46
CA VAL A 54 1.16 3.33 1.12
C VAL A 54 2.23 4.42 1.19
N TYR A 55 3.48 4.05 1.48
CA TYR A 55 4.58 5.01 1.46
C TYR A 55 4.84 5.56 0.04
N ASP A 56 4.69 4.76 -1.00
CA ASP A 56 4.97 5.22 -2.36
C ASP A 56 3.82 6.06 -2.97
N TYR A 57 2.57 5.78 -2.60
CA TYR A 57 1.38 6.37 -3.26
C TYR A 57 0.43 7.12 -2.33
N GLY A 58 0.51 6.92 -1.01
CA GLY A 58 -0.47 7.39 -0.01
C GLY A 58 -0.23 8.81 0.52
N PHE A 59 0.41 9.67 -0.27
CA PHE A 59 0.65 11.07 0.09
C PHE A 59 -0.25 12.00 -0.72
N TYR A 60 -0.93 12.92 -0.04
CA TYR A 60 -1.59 14.05 -0.68
C TYR A 60 -0.58 14.93 -1.42
N ARG A 61 -0.99 15.49 -2.55
CA ARG A 61 -0.19 16.41 -3.36
C ARG A 61 -0.68 17.83 -3.22
#